data_AF-A0A7W9G8S3-F1
#
_entry.id   AF-A0A7W9G8S3-F1
#
_cell.length_a   1.000
_cell.length_b   1.000
_cell.length_c   1.000
_cell.angle_alpha   90.00
_cell.angle_beta   90.00
_cell.angle_gamma   90.00
#
_symmetry.space_group_name_H-M   'P 1'
#
loop_
_entity.id
_entity.type
_entity.pdbx_description
1 polymer ?
#
loop_
_entity_poly.entity_id
_entity_poly.type
_entity_poly.pdbx_seq_one_letter_code
_entity_poly.pdbx_strand_id
1 'polypeptide(L)'
;MTGYCTVAQWLRYWLSVAEQRIRPTTYKAYRDHVRLFLIPYLGLIPLRGLSRRHVVRMFSSVAQRHTRYGKPISAATLERIRATLRAA
;
A
#
# COMPACT_ATOMS: atom_id res chain seq x y z
N MET A 1 -10.14 -25.16 -9.13
CA MET A 1 -9.80 -24.23 -8.03
C MET A 1 -9.53 -22.87 -8.65
N THR A 2 -10.48 -21.94 -8.59
CA THR A 2 -10.30 -20.59 -9.13
C THR A 2 -9.13 -19.91 -8.41
N GLY A 3 -8.10 -19.48 -9.16
CA GLY A 3 -6.94 -18.79 -8.61
C GLY A 3 -7.33 -17.43 -8.04
N TYR A 4 -7.53 -17.36 -6.72
CA TYR A 4 -7.80 -16.10 -6.03
C TYR A 4 -6.48 -15.43 -5.64
N CYS A 5 -6.12 -14.36 -6.35
CA CYS A 5 -5.00 -13.50 -5.96
C CYS A 5 -5.44 -12.56 -4.84
N THR A 6 -4.67 -12.49 -3.76
CA THR A 6 -4.85 -11.50 -2.69
C THR A 6 -4.18 -10.18 -3.08
N VAL A 7 -4.58 -9.07 -2.44
CA VAL A 7 -3.93 -7.76 -2.62
C VAL A 7 -2.44 -7.85 -2.28
N ALA A 8 -2.04 -8.62 -1.26
CA ALA A 8 -0.62 -8.78 -0.94
C ALA A 8 0.17 -9.50 -2.04
N GLN A 9 -0.40 -10.54 -2.64
CA GLN A 9 0.24 -11.24 -3.76
C GLN A 9 0.35 -10.34 -4.99
N TRP A 10 -0.72 -9.61 -5.31
CA TRP A 10 -0.72 -8.65 -6.40
C TRP A 10 0.33 -7.54 -6.20
N LEU A 11 0.36 -6.88 -5.04
CA LEU A 11 1.31 -5.81 -4.77
C LEU A 11 2.77 -6.27 -4.82
N ARG A 12 3.06 -7.50 -4.38
CA ARG A 12 4.41 -8.08 -4.50
C ARG A 12 4.80 -8.34 -5.95
N TYR A 13 3.88 -8.88 -6.75
CA TYR A 13 4.11 -9.05 -8.18
C TYR A 13 4.31 -7.69 -8.86
N TRP A 14 3.44 -6.72 -8.60
CA TRP A 14 3.55 -5.38 -9.16
C TRP A 14 4.89 -4.73 -8.83
N LEU A 15 5.39 -4.86 -7.59
CA LEU A 15 6.72 -4.36 -7.22
C LEU A 15 7.84 -5.02 -8.05
N SER A 16 7.78 -6.33 -8.31
CA SER A 16 8.80 -7.02 -9.13
C SER A 16 8.85 -6.50 -10.57
N VAL A 17 7.70 -6.12 -11.13
CA VAL A 17 7.62 -5.51 -12.47
C VAL A 17 8.06 -4.03 -12.42
N ALA A 18 7.66 -3.31 -11.37
CA ALA A 18 7.99 -1.90 -11.20
C ALA A 18 9.50 -1.66 -11.02
N GLU A 19 10.21 -2.54 -10.30
CA GLU A 19 11.65 -2.46 -10.04
C GLU A 19 12.47 -2.29 -11.31
N GLN A 20 12.07 -2.91 -12.42
CA GLN A 20 12.75 -2.84 -13.70
C GLN A 20 12.47 -1.56 -14.50
N ARG A 21 11.41 -0.81 -14.14
CA ARG A 21 10.87 0.29 -14.96
C ARG A 21 10.98 1.67 -14.32
N ILE A 22 11.19 1.74 -13.00
CA ILE A 22 11.19 3.01 -12.27
C ILE A 22 12.52 3.27 -11.56
N ARG A 23 12.79 4.55 -11.26
CA ARG A 23 14.00 4.95 -10.56
C ARG A 23 14.10 4.27 -9.18
N PRO A 24 15.30 3.84 -8.73
CA PRO A 24 15.48 3.13 -7.47
C PRO A 24 14.89 3.83 -6.24
N THR A 25 14.96 5.17 -6.21
CA THR A 25 14.39 5.98 -5.12
C THR A 25 12.87 5.91 -5.06
N THR A 26 12.22 5.88 -6.23
CA THR A 26 10.75 5.75 -6.33
C THR A 26 10.31 4.34 -5.98
N TYR A 27 11.05 3.34 -6.47
CA TYR A 27 10.83 1.94 -6.11
C TYR A 27 10.94 1.72 -4.60
N LYS A 28 11.99 2.26 -3.96
CA LYS A 28 12.14 2.16 -2.51
C LYS A 28 10.94 2.74 -1.77
N ALA A 29 10.45 3.92 -2.19
CA ALA A 29 9.26 4.53 -1.59
C ALA A 29 8.02 3.65 -1.76
N TYR A 30 7.80 3.09 -2.95
CA TYR A 30 6.68 2.18 -3.21
C TYR A 30 6.78 0.92 -2.35
N ARG A 31 7.95 0.28 -2.30
CA ARG A 31 8.21 -0.90 -1.47
C ARG A 31 7.93 -0.62 0.01
N ASP A 32 8.41 0.51 0.52
CA ASP A 32 8.20 0.90 1.90
C ASP A 32 6.72 1.18 2.18
N HIS A 33 5.98 1.84 1.28
CA HIS A 33 4.53 2.03 1.45
C HIS A 33 3.75 0.71 1.42
N VAL A 34 4.08 -0.18 0.47
CA VAL A 34 3.46 -1.49 0.33
C VAL A 34 3.65 -2.31 1.61
N ARG A 35 4.88 -2.37 2.11
CA ARG A 35 5.22 -3.16 3.30
C ARG A 35 4.63 -2.59 4.59
N LEU A 36 4.68 -1.27 4.77
CA LEU A 36 4.34 -0.63 6.05
C LEU A 36 2.86 -0.26 6.20
N PHE A 37 2.18 -0.01 5.07
CA PHE A 37 0.83 0.56 5.08
C PHE A 37 -0.19 -0.21 4.22
N LEU A 38 0.19 -0.83 3.10
CA LEU A 38 -0.80 -1.52 2.26
C LEU A 38 -1.01 -2.97 2.71
N ILE A 39 0.05 -3.77 2.77
CA ILE A 39 -0.04 -5.20 3.14
C ILE A 39 -0.64 -5.42 4.53
N PRO A 40 -0.27 -4.69 5.59
CA PRO A 40 -0.83 -4.95 6.92
C PRO A 40 -2.34 -4.75 7.02
N TYR A 41 -2.94 -3.96 6.13
CA TYR A 41 -4.36 -3.58 6.21
C TYR A 41 -5.21 -4.21 5.10
N LEU A 42 -4.66 -4.30 3.89
CA LEU A 42 -5.37 -4.76 2.70
C LEU A 42 -4.91 -6.15 2.25
N GLY A 43 -3.78 -6.64 2.75
CA GLY A 43 -3.07 -7.77 2.18
C GLY A 43 -3.83 -9.09 2.16
N LEU A 44 -4.70 -9.33 3.14
CA LEU A 44 -5.53 -10.54 3.24
C LEU A 44 -6.78 -10.49 2.36
N ILE A 45 -7.13 -9.31 1.84
CA ILE A 45 -8.33 -9.12 1.03
C ILE A 45 -8.07 -9.76 -0.34
N PRO A 46 -8.99 -10.59 -0.86
CA PRO A 46 -8.93 -11.03 -2.25
C PRO A 46 -8.96 -9.81 -3.17
N LEU A 47 -8.12 -9.78 -4.20
CA LEU A 47 -8.01 -8.62 -5.10
C LEU A 47 -9.37 -8.24 -5.70
N ARG A 48 -10.19 -9.24 -6.07
CA ARG A 48 -11.56 -9.05 -6.56
C ARG A 48 -12.54 -8.50 -5.51
N GLY A 49 -12.24 -8.64 -4.23
CA GLY A 49 -13.02 -8.13 -3.11
C GLY A 49 -12.48 -6.81 -2.54
N LEU A 50 -11.42 -6.24 -3.13
CA LEU A 50 -10.92 -4.94 -2.71
C LEU A 50 -11.97 -3.87 -3.06
N SER A 51 -12.35 -3.07 -2.07
CA SER A 51 -13.39 -2.05 -2.22
C SER A 51 -12.92 -0.71 -1.67
N ARG A 52 -13.60 0.37 -2.07
CA ARG A 52 -13.36 1.71 -1.53
C ARG A 52 -13.45 1.75 -0.01
N ARG A 53 -14.37 0.99 0.60
CA ARG A 53 -14.55 0.94 2.06
C ARG A 53 -13.31 0.41 2.78
N HIS A 54 -12.65 -0.60 2.21
CA HIS A 54 -11.40 -1.14 2.74
C HIS A 54 -10.28 -0.09 2.72
N VAL A 55 -10.14 0.63 1.60
CA VAL A 55 -9.14 1.69 1.43
C VAL A 55 -9.39 2.85 2.38
N VAL A 56 -10.64 3.33 2.52
CA VAL A 56 -10.99 4.39 3.47
C VAL A 56 -10.66 3.95 4.91
N ARG A 57 -11.04 2.74 5.31
CA ARG A 57 -10.73 2.21 6.65
C ARG A 57 -9.22 2.17 6.91
N MET A 58 -8.44 1.69 5.94
CA MET A 58 -6.98 1.70 6.04
C MET A 58 -6.46 3.12 6.28
N PHE A 59 -6.86 4.11 5.47
CA PHE A 59 -6.39 5.49 5.63
C PHE A 59 -6.77 6.07 7.00
N SER A 60 -8.00 5.81 7.48
CA SER A 60 -8.42 6.21 8.83
C SER A 60 -7.53 5.58 9.91
N SER A 61 -7.19 4.29 9.79
CA SER A 61 -6.30 3.62 10.73
C SER A 61 -4.85 4.13 10.65
N VAL A 62 -4.35 4.46 9.46
CA VAL A 62 -3.00 5.03 9.29
C VAL A 62 -2.91 6.44 9.85
N ALA A 63 -3.94 7.27 9.66
CA ALA A 63 -3.99 8.63 10.19
C ALA A 63 -3.96 8.68 11.74
N GLN A 64 -4.43 7.62 12.40
CA GLN A 64 -4.38 7.47 13.86
C GLN A 64 -3.01 7.00 14.37
N ARG A 65 -2.09 6.58 13.49
CA ARG A 65 -0.74 6.18 13.91
C ARG A 65 0.12 7.41 14.19
N HIS A 66 1.02 7.23 15.13
CA HIS A 66 2.09 8.17 15.40
C HIS A 66 3.40 7.65 14.77
N THR A 67 4.19 8.59 14.26
CA THR A 67 5.57 8.36 13.85
C THR A 67 6.42 7.98 15.07
N ARG A 68 7.65 7.52 14.83
CA ARG A 68 8.64 7.25 15.89
C ARG A 68 8.92 8.45 16.81
N TYR A 69 8.56 9.66 16.38
CA TYR A 69 8.73 10.90 17.12
C TYR A 69 7.44 11.35 17.83
N GLY A 70 6.43 10.48 17.93
CA GLY A 70 5.15 10.80 18.56
C GLY A 70 4.23 11.73 17.75
N LYS A 71 4.65 12.22 16.58
CA LYS A 71 3.81 13.06 15.72
C LYS A 71 2.83 12.21 14.88
N PRO A 72 1.59 12.65 14.64
CA PRO A 72 0.69 11.98 13.70
C PRO A 72 1.31 11.82 12.31
N ILE A 73 0.88 10.80 11.57
CA ILE A 73 1.25 10.66 10.16
C ILE A 73 0.77 11.89 9.37
N SER A 74 1.68 12.53 8.64
CA SER A 74 1.37 13.75 7.87
C SER A 74 0.44 13.46 6.69
N ALA A 75 -0.36 14.47 6.31
CA ALA A 75 -1.19 14.41 5.10
C ALA A 75 -0.37 14.11 3.84
N ALA A 76 0.85 14.66 3.74
CA ALA A 76 1.76 14.38 2.63
C ALA A 76 2.14 12.88 2.55
N THR A 77 2.34 12.22 3.69
CA THR A 77 2.58 10.77 3.74
C THR A 77 1.36 9.98 3.25
N LEU A 78 0.15 10.39 3.66
CA LEU A 78 -1.09 9.74 3.21
C LEU A 78 -1.27 9.88 1.69
N GLU A 79 -1.02 11.07 1.13
CA GLU A 79 -1.10 11.28 -0.32
C GLU A 79 -0.05 10.46 -1.08
N ARG A 80 1.15 10.28 -0.53
CA ARG A 80 2.18 9.41 -1.13
C ARG A 80 1.78 7.94 -1.12
N ILE A 81 1.15 7.47 -0.03
CA ILE A 81 0.59 6.11 0.04
C ILE A 81 -0.52 5.92 -1.00
N ARG A 82 -1.40 6.93 -1.15
CA ARG A 82 -2.46 6.95 -2.17
C ARG A 82 -1.89 6.91 -3.58
N ALA A 83 -0.82 7.66 -3.84
CA ALA A 83 -0.13 7.64 -5.13
C ALA A 83 0.43 6.25 -5.45
N THR A 84 1.03 5.56 -4.47
CA THR A 84 1.46 4.16 -4.64
C THR A 84 0.29 3.24 -4.96
N LEU A 85 -0.84 3.35 -4.25
CA LEU A 85 -2.02 2.54 -4.54
C LEU A 85 -2.63 2.80 -5.92
N ARG A 86 -2.49 4.02 -6.45
CA ARG A 86 -2.92 4.36 -7.83
C ARG A 86 -1.97 3.89 -8.93
N ALA A 87 -0.70 3.71 -8.59
CA ALA A 87 0.32 3.25 -9.54
C ALA A 87 0.35 1.72 -9.69
N ALA A 88 -0.20 1.01 -8.70
CA ALA A 88 -0.37 -0.44 -8.69
C ALA A 88 -1.68 -0.89 -9.33
#